data_AF-O54953-F1
#
_entry.id   AF-O54953-F1
#
_cell.length_a   1.000
_cell.length_b   1.000
_cell.length_c   1.000
_cell.angle_alpha   90.00
_cell.angle_beta   90.00
_cell.angle_gamma   90.00
#
_symmetry.space_group_name_H-M   'P 1'
#
loop_
_entity.id
_entity.type
_entity.pdbx_description
1 polymer ?
#
loop_
_entity_poly.entity_id
_entity_poly.type
_entity_poly.pdbx_seq_one_letter_code
_entity_poly.pdbx_strand_id
1 'polypeptide(L)'
;RLPLRLFLIIANTMAFQNDVYEWARDHRAHHKFSETHADPHNSRRGFFFSHVGWLLVRKHPAVKEKGGKLDMSDLKAEKLVMFQRRYYKPGLLLMCFILPTLVPWYCWGETFVNSLCVSTFLRYAVVLNATWLVNSAAHLYGYRPYDKNISSRENILVSMGAVGEGFHNYHHAFPYDYSASEYRWHINFTTFFIDCMALLGLAYDRKRVSKAA
;
A
#
# COMPACT_ATOMS: atom_id res chain seq x y z
N ARG A 1 3.62 15.97 9.25
CA ARG A 1 3.77 16.43 10.67
C ARG A 1 3.32 15.30 11.62
N LEU A 2 3.60 15.39 12.93
CA LEU A 2 3.30 14.31 13.87
C LEU A 2 1.80 13.92 13.93
N PRO A 3 0.82 14.85 13.99
CA PRO A 3 -0.60 14.47 14.05
C PRO A 3 -1.04 13.62 12.85
N LEU A 4 -0.67 14.02 11.63
CA LEU A 4 -0.94 13.24 10.43
C LEU A 4 -0.22 11.88 10.46
N ARG A 5 1.04 11.82 10.89
CA ARG A 5 1.79 10.56 11.00
C ARG A 5 1.16 9.60 12.02
N LEU A 6 0.61 10.11 13.13
CA LEU A 6 -0.15 9.32 14.10
C LEU A 6 -1.44 8.76 13.49
N PHE A 7 -2.20 9.58 12.76
CA PHE A 7 -3.35 9.11 12.02
C PHE A 7 -2.98 7.98 11.04
N LEU A 8 -1.95 8.20 10.23
CA LEU A 8 -1.50 7.24 9.21
C LEU A 8 -0.98 5.94 9.80
N ILE A 9 -0.22 5.98 10.91
CA ILE A 9 0.32 4.75 11.52
C ILE A 9 -0.81 3.89 12.11
N ILE A 10 -1.83 4.52 12.68
CA ILE A 10 -3.03 3.86 13.21
C ILE A 10 -3.85 3.26 12.06
N ALA A 11 -4.10 4.04 11.00
CA ALA A 11 -4.81 3.58 9.81
C ALA A 11 -4.09 2.41 9.12
N ASN A 12 -2.76 2.46 9.03
CA ASN A 12 -1.96 1.34 8.51
C ASN A 12 -2.09 0.09 9.39
N THR A 13 -2.13 0.24 10.72
CA THR A 13 -2.37 -0.90 11.63
C THR A 13 -3.77 -1.50 11.47
N MET A 14 -4.79 -0.70 11.14
CA MET A 14 -6.13 -1.22 10.78
C MET A 14 -6.11 -2.05 9.49
N ALA A 15 -5.24 -1.69 8.53
CA ALA A 15 -5.17 -2.33 7.22
C ALA A 15 -4.51 -3.72 7.24
N PHE A 16 -3.70 -4.01 8.28
CA PHE A 16 -2.98 -5.28 8.47
C PHE A 16 -2.29 -5.78 7.18
N GLN A 17 -1.28 -5.06 6.73
CA GLN A 17 -0.43 -5.48 5.60
C GLN A 17 1.06 -5.61 5.96
N ASN A 18 1.32 -6.04 7.20
CA ASN A 18 2.60 -5.93 7.93
C ASN A 18 2.91 -4.52 8.42
N ASP A 19 3.86 -4.40 9.35
CA ASP A 19 4.32 -3.10 9.84
C ASP A 19 4.99 -2.29 8.73
N VAL A 20 4.96 -0.96 8.85
CA VAL A 20 5.46 -0.03 7.82
C VAL A 20 6.90 -0.34 7.41
N TYR A 21 7.76 -0.75 8.34
CA TYR A 21 9.16 -1.06 8.01
C TYR A 21 9.27 -2.28 7.09
N GLU A 22 8.53 -3.35 7.39
CA GLU A 22 8.51 -4.55 6.53
C GLU A 22 7.88 -4.26 5.18
N TRP A 23 6.73 -3.57 5.16
CA TRP A 23 6.04 -3.21 3.93
C TRP A 23 6.93 -2.35 3.01
N ALA A 24 7.53 -1.29 3.55
CA ALA A 24 8.40 -0.40 2.79
C ALA A 24 9.68 -1.08 2.29
N ARG A 25 10.27 -2.02 3.06
CA ARG A 25 11.42 -2.80 2.62
C ARG A 25 11.08 -3.62 1.38
N ASP A 26 9.97 -4.35 1.44
CA ASP A 26 9.51 -5.19 0.35
C ASP A 26 9.13 -4.33 -0.88
N HIS A 27 8.47 -3.19 -0.67
CA HIS A 27 8.10 -2.27 -1.74
C HIS A 27 9.31 -1.58 -2.40
N ARG A 28 10.34 -1.18 -1.63
CA ARG A 28 11.61 -0.69 -2.20
C ARG A 28 12.31 -1.76 -3.04
N ALA A 29 12.28 -3.03 -2.60
CA ALA A 29 12.82 -4.14 -3.37
C ALA A 29 12.03 -4.37 -4.67
N HIS A 30 10.70 -4.28 -4.59
CA HIS A 30 9.81 -4.37 -5.74
C HIS A 30 10.12 -3.31 -6.80
N HIS A 31 10.24 -2.03 -6.41
CA HIS A 31 10.60 -0.97 -7.36
C HIS A 31 11.99 -1.17 -7.97
N LYS A 32 12.99 -1.49 -7.14
CA LYS A 32 14.39 -1.56 -7.59
C LYS A 32 14.68 -2.79 -8.46
N PHE A 33 13.97 -3.89 -8.22
CA PHE A 33 14.24 -5.17 -8.87
C PHE A 33 12.98 -5.78 -9.51
N SER A 34 12.08 -4.91 -9.98
CA SER A 34 10.79 -5.29 -10.57
C SER A 34 10.95 -6.36 -11.65
N GLU A 35 10.01 -7.30 -11.70
CA GLU A 35 10.04 -8.44 -12.64
C GLU A 35 11.27 -9.39 -12.52
N THR A 36 11.98 -9.38 -11.40
CA THR A 36 13.09 -10.32 -11.14
C THR A 36 12.78 -11.25 -9.96
N HIS A 37 13.67 -12.21 -9.67
CA HIS A 37 13.53 -13.03 -8.46
C HIS A 37 13.78 -12.27 -7.14
N ALA A 38 14.25 -11.03 -7.20
CA ALA A 38 14.38 -10.15 -6.05
C ALA A 38 13.13 -9.29 -5.80
N ASP A 39 12.15 -9.30 -6.72
CA ASP A 39 10.82 -8.73 -6.51
C ASP A 39 9.96 -9.69 -5.65
N PRO A 40 9.47 -9.25 -4.47
CA PRO A 40 8.65 -10.09 -3.59
C PRO A 40 7.38 -10.65 -4.26
N HIS A 41 6.77 -9.89 -5.17
CA HIS A 41 5.52 -10.26 -5.85
C HIS A 41 5.70 -10.25 -7.37
N ASN A 42 6.83 -10.78 -7.84
CA ASN A 42 7.22 -10.89 -9.24
C ASN A 42 6.07 -11.31 -10.17
N SER A 43 5.58 -10.34 -10.96
CA SER A 43 4.47 -10.48 -11.91
C SER A 43 4.74 -11.50 -13.02
N ARG A 44 6.01 -11.79 -13.35
CA ARG A 44 6.37 -12.84 -14.33
C ARG A 44 6.01 -14.24 -13.89
N ARG A 45 5.73 -14.45 -12.60
CA ARG A 45 5.21 -15.73 -12.06
C ARG A 45 3.70 -15.88 -12.23
N GLY A 46 3.05 -14.95 -12.93
CA GLY A 46 1.64 -14.98 -13.26
C GLY A 46 0.75 -14.32 -12.21
N PHE A 47 -0.49 -14.06 -12.60
CA PHE A 47 -1.47 -13.30 -11.81
C PHE A 47 -1.63 -13.83 -10.39
N PHE A 48 -1.82 -15.16 -10.22
CA PHE A 48 -2.04 -15.73 -8.91
C PHE A 48 -0.87 -15.49 -7.95
N PHE A 49 0.37 -15.64 -8.44
CA PHE A 49 1.55 -15.43 -7.61
C PHE A 49 1.66 -13.98 -7.15
N SER A 50 1.56 -13.01 -8.07
CA SER A 50 1.68 -11.58 -7.73
C SER A 50 0.47 -11.06 -6.94
N HIS A 51 -0.69 -11.68 -7.07
CA HIS A 51 -1.88 -11.32 -6.30
C HIS A 51 -1.78 -11.80 -4.83
N VAL A 52 -1.69 -13.11 -4.61
CA VAL A 52 -1.72 -13.68 -3.24
C VAL A 52 -0.72 -14.81 -3.03
N GLY A 53 -0.33 -15.53 -4.08
CA GLY A 53 0.52 -16.72 -3.97
C GLY A 53 1.87 -16.44 -3.32
N TRP A 54 2.45 -15.24 -3.50
CA TRP A 54 3.70 -14.83 -2.85
C TRP A 54 3.63 -14.80 -1.32
N LEU A 55 2.44 -14.60 -0.74
CA LEU A 55 2.21 -14.63 0.71
C LEU A 55 2.10 -16.05 1.26
N LEU A 56 1.84 -17.03 0.39
CA LEU A 56 1.59 -18.43 0.77
C LEU A 56 2.84 -19.31 0.66
N VAL A 57 3.96 -18.76 0.19
CA VAL A 57 5.22 -19.48 0.00
C VAL A 57 6.38 -18.75 0.64
N ARG A 58 7.51 -19.44 0.79
CA ARG A 58 8.75 -18.78 1.23
C ARG A 58 9.23 -17.83 0.13
N LYS A 59 9.60 -16.60 0.52
CA LYS A 59 10.27 -15.63 -0.36
C LYS A 59 11.53 -16.25 -0.99
N HIS A 60 11.75 -15.99 -2.27
CA HIS A 60 12.96 -16.41 -2.97
C HIS A 60 14.22 -15.84 -2.29
N PRO A 61 15.36 -16.57 -2.20
CA PRO A 61 16.57 -16.09 -1.53
C PRO A 61 17.07 -14.72 -2.01
N ALA A 62 16.93 -14.43 -3.31
CA ALA A 62 17.30 -13.15 -3.90
C ALA A 62 16.54 -11.95 -3.29
N VAL A 63 15.29 -12.12 -2.84
CA VAL A 63 14.53 -11.06 -2.14
C VAL A 63 15.24 -10.67 -0.84
N LYS A 64 15.75 -11.65 -0.09
CA LYS A 64 16.49 -11.41 1.16
C LYS A 64 17.85 -10.79 0.90
N GLU A 65 18.60 -11.35 -0.06
CA GLU A 65 19.96 -10.91 -0.39
C GLU A 65 19.97 -9.47 -0.93
N LYS A 66 19.09 -9.16 -1.89
CA LYS A 66 19.02 -7.84 -2.51
C LYS A 66 18.28 -6.83 -1.63
N GLY A 67 17.20 -7.26 -0.97
CA GLY A 67 16.46 -6.43 -0.02
C GLY A 67 17.28 -6.04 1.21
N GLY A 68 18.21 -6.91 1.65
CA GLY A 68 19.14 -6.60 2.75
C GLY A 68 20.18 -5.53 2.41
N LYS A 69 20.37 -5.20 1.13
CA LYS A 69 21.28 -4.15 0.64
C LYS A 69 20.58 -2.80 0.46
N LEU A 70 19.27 -2.73 0.68
CA LEU A 70 18.52 -1.48 0.61
C LEU A 70 18.77 -0.66 1.86
N ASP A 71 18.97 0.65 1.68
CA ASP A 71 18.99 1.56 2.80
C ASP A 71 17.59 1.64 3.41
N MET A 72 17.53 1.49 4.73
CA MET A 72 16.34 1.53 5.57
C MET A 72 16.59 2.39 6.82
N SER A 73 17.69 3.15 6.84
CA SER A 73 18.13 3.96 7.98
C SER A 73 17.13 5.06 8.32
N ASP A 74 16.48 5.63 7.31
CA ASP A 74 15.42 6.62 7.43
C ASP A 74 14.25 6.11 8.29
N LEU A 75 13.76 4.89 8.00
CA LEU A 75 12.66 4.28 8.76
C LEU A 75 13.10 3.80 10.14
N LYS A 76 14.37 3.37 10.30
CA LYS A 76 14.94 3.01 11.61
C LYS A 76 15.06 4.22 12.53
N ALA A 77 15.41 5.38 11.98
CA ALA A 77 15.50 6.63 12.73
C ALA A 77 14.10 7.16 13.14
N GLU A 78 13.05 6.75 12.43
CA GLU A 78 11.69 7.19 12.71
C GLU A 78 11.06 6.44 13.90
N LYS A 79 11.12 7.06 15.09
CA LYS A 79 10.61 6.49 16.36
C LYS A 79 9.18 5.93 16.27
N LEU A 80 8.28 6.61 15.55
CA LEU A 80 6.88 6.18 15.42
C LEU A 80 6.72 4.87 14.62
N VAL A 81 7.51 4.71 13.55
CA VAL A 81 7.55 3.49 12.74
C VAL A 81 8.10 2.33 13.57
N MET A 82 9.20 2.56 14.31
CA MET A 82 9.77 1.55 15.19
C MET A 82 8.87 1.20 16.37
N PHE A 83 8.08 2.16 16.88
CA PHE A 83 7.05 1.90 17.88
C PHE A 83 5.96 0.98 17.32
N GLN A 84 5.41 1.29 16.14
CA GLN A 84 4.42 0.44 15.49
C GLN A 84 4.95 -0.99 15.30
N ARG A 85 6.18 -1.13 14.78
CA ARG A 85 6.83 -2.43 14.59
C ARG A 85 6.95 -3.22 15.90
N ARG A 86 7.36 -2.57 16.99
CA ARG A 86 7.49 -3.22 18.31
C ARG A 86 6.16 -3.73 18.87
N TYR A 87 5.08 -3.00 18.64
CA TYR A 87 3.74 -3.29 19.18
C TYR A 87 2.74 -3.73 18.10
N TYR A 88 3.23 -4.22 16.96
CA TYR A 88 2.38 -4.50 15.80
C TYR A 88 1.33 -5.56 16.08
N LYS A 89 1.69 -6.64 16.79
CA LYS A 89 0.78 -7.76 17.12
C LYS A 89 -0.41 -7.35 18.00
N PRO A 90 -0.24 -6.69 19.17
CA PRO A 90 -1.40 -6.20 19.91
C PRO A 90 -2.17 -5.12 19.13
N GLY A 91 -1.46 -4.26 18.40
CA GLY A 91 -2.07 -3.21 17.57
C GLY A 91 -3.01 -3.77 16.50
N LEU A 92 -2.57 -4.73 15.68
CA LEU A 92 -3.39 -5.29 14.61
C LEU A 92 -4.60 -6.05 15.15
N LEU A 93 -4.46 -6.76 16.29
CA LEU A 93 -5.59 -7.48 16.88
C LEU A 93 -6.67 -6.49 17.32
N LEU A 94 -6.27 -5.40 17.97
CA LEU A 94 -7.19 -4.36 18.40
C LEU A 94 -7.82 -3.64 17.20
N MET A 95 -7.00 -3.12 16.29
CA MET A 95 -7.45 -2.17 15.26
C MET A 95 -8.11 -2.86 14.05
N CYS A 96 -7.68 -4.06 13.66
CA CYS A 96 -8.21 -4.76 12.50
C CYS A 96 -9.37 -5.70 12.85
N PHE A 97 -9.42 -6.25 14.07
CA PHE A 97 -10.42 -7.28 14.44
C PHE A 97 -11.33 -6.88 15.60
N ILE A 98 -10.77 -6.55 16.76
CA ILE A 98 -11.57 -6.32 17.98
C ILE A 98 -12.45 -5.07 17.81
N LEU A 99 -11.83 -3.91 17.59
CA LEU A 99 -12.53 -2.63 17.50
C LEU A 99 -13.62 -2.62 16.41
N PRO A 100 -13.35 -3.02 15.15
CA PRO A 100 -14.38 -3.01 14.11
C PRO A 100 -15.49 -4.06 14.28
N THR A 101 -15.28 -5.08 15.14
CA THR A 101 -16.34 -6.02 15.52
C THR A 101 -17.18 -5.48 16.66
N LEU A 102 -16.56 -4.87 17.68
CA LEU A 102 -17.27 -4.41 18.88
C LEU A 102 -18.03 -3.10 18.65
N VAL A 103 -17.50 -2.18 17.83
CA VAL A 103 -18.15 -0.88 17.59
C VAL A 103 -19.57 -1.05 17.02
N PRO A 104 -19.81 -1.82 15.94
CA PRO A 104 -21.17 -2.01 15.44
C PRO A 104 -22.10 -2.70 16.44
N TRP A 105 -21.57 -3.70 17.14
CA TRP A 105 -22.33 -4.48 18.10
C TRP A 105 -22.83 -3.62 19.28
N TYR A 106 -21.97 -2.76 19.83
CA TYR A 106 -22.32 -1.94 21.00
C TYR A 106 -22.94 -0.58 20.64
N CYS A 107 -22.52 0.07 19.55
CA CYS A 107 -22.92 1.46 19.29
C CYS A 107 -24.28 1.60 18.59
N TRP A 108 -24.70 0.62 17.79
CA TRP A 108 -26.00 0.65 17.11
C TRP A 108 -26.75 -0.68 17.12
N GLY A 109 -26.34 -1.62 17.99
CA GLY A 109 -27.08 -2.85 18.24
C GLY A 109 -27.04 -3.86 17.10
N GLU A 110 -26.02 -3.84 16.24
CA GLU A 110 -25.83 -4.87 15.21
C GLU A 110 -25.59 -6.24 15.85
N THR A 111 -25.96 -7.34 15.19
CA THR A 111 -25.64 -8.67 15.71
C THR A 111 -24.12 -8.90 15.74
N PHE A 112 -23.64 -9.66 16.72
CA PHE A 112 -22.21 -9.99 16.80
C PHE A 112 -21.72 -10.72 15.52
N VAL A 113 -22.54 -11.61 14.96
CA VAL A 113 -22.21 -12.37 13.74
C VAL A 113 -22.05 -11.43 12.54
N ASN A 114 -22.98 -10.49 12.31
CA ASN A 114 -22.85 -9.53 11.21
C ASN A 114 -21.65 -8.61 11.41
N SER A 115 -21.42 -8.15 12.64
CA SER A 115 -20.27 -7.30 12.97
C SER A 115 -18.94 -8.01 12.68
N LEU A 116 -18.84 -9.29 13.03
CA LEU A 116 -17.64 -10.09 12.77
C LEU A 116 -17.46 -10.42 11.28
N CYS A 117 -18.51 -10.92 10.62
CA CYS A 117 -18.42 -11.40 9.25
C CYS A 117 -18.31 -10.24 8.23
N VAL A 118 -19.06 -9.15 8.42
CA VAL A 118 -19.15 -8.05 7.46
C VAL A 118 -18.17 -6.93 7.81
N SER A 119 -18.32 -6.32 8.98
CA SER A 119 -17.50 -5.16 9.39
C SER A 119 -16.02 -5.53 9.60
N THR A 120 -15.72 -6.79 9.90
CA THR A 120 -14.35 -7.28 10.10
C THR A 120 -13.84 -8.14 8.96
N PHE A 121 -14.36 -9.35 8.74
CA PHE A 121 -13.77 -10.29 7.77
C PHE A 121 -13.93 -9.86 6.32
N LEU A 122 -15.16 -9.54 5.87
CA LEU A 122 -15.39 -9.10 4.49
C LEU A 122 -14.67 -7.78 4.20
N ARG A 123 -14.78 -6.78 5.10
CA ARG A 123 -14.05 -5.51 4.99
C ARG A 123 -12.55 -5.73 4.79
N TYR A 124 -11.94 -6.57 5.63
CA TYR A 124 -10.51 -6.86 5.53
C TYR A 124 -10.16 -7.58 4.22
N ALA A 125 -10.94 -8.59 3.82
CA ALA A 125 -10.74 -9.30 2.57
C ALA A 125 -10.82 -8.37 1.34
N VAL A 126 -11.76 -7.43 1.33
CA VAL A 126 -11.90 -6.42 0.27
C VAL A 126 -10.66 -5.52 0.20
N VAL A 127 -10.19 -5.00 1.35
CA VAL A 127 -8.98 -4.15 1.40
C VAL A 127 -7.75 -4.88 0.88
N LEU A 128 -7.58 -6.16 1.27
CA LEU A 128 -6.47 -6.99 0.79
C LEU A 128 -6.53 -7.16 -0.72
N ASN A 129 -7.66 -7.62 -1.27
CA ASN A 129 -7.77 -7.89 -2.71
C ASN A 129 -7.65 -6.60 -3.54
N ALA A 130 -8.21 -5.49 -3.08
CA ALA A 130 -8.04 -4.19 -3.73
C ALA A 130 -6.56 -3.78 -3.80
N THR A 131 -5.80 -4.00 -2.73
CA THR A 131 -4.36 -3.73 -2.72
C THR A 131 -3.58 -4.70 -3.61
N TRP A 132 -3.91 -5.99 -3.56
CA TRP A 132 -3.24 -7.02 -4.35
C TRP A 132 -3.48 -6.90 -5.86
N LEU A 133 -4.58 -6.25 -6.27
CA LEU A 133 -4.80 -5.90 -7.68
C LEU A 133 -3.75 -4.94 -8.22
N VAL A 134 -3.13 -4.10 -7.37
CA VAL A 134 -2.01 -3.24 -7.79
C VAL A 134 -0.82 -4.09 -8.22
N ASN A 135 -0.46 -5.11 -7.45
CA ASN A 135 0.66 -6.02 -7.78
C ASN A 135 0.35 -6.95 -8.96
N SER A 136 -0.92 -7.34 -9.16
CA SER A 136 -1.30 -8.29 -10.19
C SER A 136 -1.86 -7.61 -11.44
N ALA A 137 -3.07 -7.06 -11.35
CA ALA A 137 -3.75 -6.47 -12.50
C ALA A 137 -2.98 -5.27 -13.06
N ALA A 138 -2.43 -4.40 -12.20
CA ALA A 138 -1.67 -3.24 -12.66
C ALA A 138 -0.26 -3.58 -13.18
N HIS A 139 0.15 -4.84 -13.22
CA HIS A 139 1.34 -5.30 -13.97
C HIS A 139 1.01 -6.07 -15.25
N LEU A 140 -0.26 -6.40 -15.49
CA LEU A 140 -0.67 -7.30 -16.57
C LEU A 140 -1.68 -6.66 -17.53
N TYR A 141 -2.60 -5.85 -17.03
CA TYR A 141 -3.73 -5.32 -17.79
C TYR A 141 -3.77 -3.80 -17.73
N GLY A 142 -3.72 -3.16 -18.90
CA GLY A 142 -3.80 -1.71 -19.05
C GLY A 142 -2.76 -1.15 -20.03
N TYR A 143 -2.68 0.18 -20.09
CA TYR A 143 -1.80 0.91 -21.02
C TYR A 143 -0.45 1.28 -20.38
N ARG A 144 0.53 1.65 -21.21
CA ARG A 144 1.86 2.11 -20.78
C ARG A 144 2.26 3.41 -21.48
N PRO A 145 1.63 4.54 -21.14
CA PRO A 145 1.89 5.80 -21.83
C PRO A 145 3.24 6.43 -21.45
N TYR A 146 3.84 6.08 -20.30
CA TYR A 146 5.08 6.70 -19.80
C TYR A 146 6.32 5.86 -20.10
N ASP A 147 6.27 4.55 -19.81
CA ASP A 147 7.35 3.63 -20.19
C ASP A 147 6.81 2.28 -20.65
N LYS A 148 7.02 1.99 -21.94
CA LYS A 148 6.60 0.74 -22.60
C LYS A 148 7.53 -0.44 -22.30
N ASN A 149 8.68 -0.22 -21.68
CA ASN A 149 9.70 -1.26 -21.41
C ASN A 149 9.50 -1.94 -20.06
N ILE A 150 8.74 -1.33 -19.15
CA ILE A 150 8.34 -1.91 -17.86
C ILE A 150 6.97 -2.60 -17.95
N SER A 151 6.65 -3.46 -16.98
CA SER A 151 5.40 -4.24 -17.01
C SER A 151 4.20 -3.52 -16.40
N SER A 152 4.45 -2.61 -15.44
CA SER A 152 3.44 -1.77 -14.78
C SER A 152 2.55 -1.01 -15.78
N ARG A 153 1.26 -0.91 -15.49
CA ARG A 153 0.18 -0.46 -16.38
C ARG A 153 -0.71 0.57 -15.70
N GLU A 154 -1.26 1.48 -16.51
CA GLU A 154 -2.38 2.32 -16.10
C GLU A 154 -3.68 1.50 -16.13
N ASN A 155 -4.36 1.39 -14.99
CA ASN A 155 -5.61 0.64 -14.85
C ASN A 155 -6.63 1.40 -13.98
N ILE A 156 -7.66 1.94 -14.63
CA ILE A 156 -8.70 2.78 -13.99
C ILE A 156 -9.47 2.02 -12.91
N LEU A 157 -9.80 0.74 -13.15
CA LEU A 157 -10.55 -0.07 -12.17
C LEU A 157 -9.73 -0.31 -10.90
N VAL A 158 -8.41 -0.50 -11.06
CA VAL A 158 -7.49 -0.59 -9.92
C VAL A 158 -7.43 0.75 -9.20
N SER A 159 -7.38 1.90 -9.91
CA SER A 159 -7.38 3.22 -9.25
C SER A 159 -8.65 3.45 -8.43
N MET A 160 -9.82 3.00 -8.91
CA MET A 160 -11.07 3.10 -8.15
C MET A 160 -11.05 2.24 -6.88
N GLY A 161 -10.59 1.00 -6.97
CA GLY A 161 -10.56 0.07 -5.82
C GLY A 161 -9.44 0.36 -4.82
N ALA A 162 -8.28 0.81 -5.30
CA ALA A 162 -7.09 1.14 -4.52
C ALA A 162 -6.92 2.65 -4.33
N VAL A 163 -8.01 3.43 -4.39
CA VAL A 163 -8.09 4.86 -4.02
C VAL A 163 -7.07 5.81 -4.71
N GLY A 164 -6.54 5.43 -5.87
CA GLY A 164 -5.57 6.22 -6.65
C GLY A 164 -4.37 5.44 -7.17
N GLU A 165 -4.09 4.26 -6.63
CA GLU A 165 -2.83 3.55 -6.87
C GLU A 165 -2.80 2.72 -8.18
N GLY A 166 -3.80 2.85 -9.06
CA GLY A 166 -3.89 2.10 -10.32
C GLY A 166 -3.18 2.76 -11.51
N PHE A 167 -2.67 3.99 -11.36
CA PHE A 167 -1.83 4.67 -12.35
C PHE A 167 -0.38 4.17 -12.25
N HIS A 168 -0.21 2.86 -12.38
CA HIS A 168 0.98 2.15 -11.96
C HIS A 168 2.16 2.29 -12.94
N ASN A 169 1.89 2.54 -14.23
CA ASN A 169 2.95 2.83 -15.19
C ASN A 169 3.61 4.18 -14.89
N TYR A 170 2.80 5.19 -14.53
CA TYR A 170 3.32 6.48 -14.06
C TYR A 170 4.13 6.31 -12.78
N HIS A 171 3.55 5.62 -11.80
CA HIS A 171 4.18 5.39 -10.49
C HIS A 171 5.56 4.71 -10.61
N HIS A 172 5.69 3.70 -11.46
CA HIS A 172 7.00 3.04 -11.67
C HIS A 172 8.00 3.89 -12.44
N ALA A 173 7.53 4.73 -13.38
CA ALA A 173 8.40 5.66 -14.10
C ALA A 173 8.90 6.80 -13.19
N PHE A 174 8.04 7.27 -12.27
CA PHE A 174 8.30 8.41 -11.40
C PHE A 174 7.99 8.11 -9.92
N PRO A 175 8.70 7.17 -9.27
CA PRO A 175 8.36 6.68 -7.93
C PRO A 175 8.57 7.71 -6.79
N TYR A 176 9.11 8.88 -7.11
CA TYR A 176 9.30 9.99 -6.18
C TYR A 176 8.16 11.01 -6.18
N ASP A 177 7.19 10.87 -7.10
CA ASP A 177 6.05 11.77 -7.19
C ASP A 177 5.02 11.45 -6.11
N TYR A 178 4.60 12.47 -5.34
CA TYR A 178 3.66 12.28 -4.24
C TYR A 178 2.25 11.86 -4.69
N SER A 179 1.89 12.12 -5.94
CA SER A 179 0.57 11.86 -6.50
C SER A 179 0.44 10.47 -7.08
N ALA A 180 1.55 9.78 -7.40
CA ALA A 180 1.55 8.48 -8.08
C ALA A 180 0.75 8.41 -9.40
N SER A 181 0.42 9.55 -10.01
CA SER A 181 -0.36 9.67 -11.26
C SER A 181 0.01 10.97 -11.99
N GLU A 182 -0.24 11.14 -13.29
CA GLU A 182 0.03 12.41 -14.00
C GLU A 182 -0.94 13.55 -13.60
N TYR A 183 -2.18 13.21 -13.26
CA TYR A 183 -3.19 14.17 -12.82
C TYR A 183 -3.49 13.96 -11.34
N ARG A 184 -3.48 15.06 -10.57
CA ARG A 184 -3.59 15.02 -9.11
C ARG A 184 -4.87 14.32 -8.62
N TRP A 185 -6.04 14.84 -8.94
CA TRP A 185 -7.31 14.37 -8.36
C TRP A 185 -8.13 13.50 -9.32
N HIS A 186 -7.57 13.12 -10.46
CA HIS A 186 -8.25 12.26 -11.42
C HIS A 186 -8.25 10.82 -10.90
N ILE A 187 -9.40 10.37 -10.36
CA ILE A 187 -9.57 9.02 -9.79
C ILE A 187 -8.48 8.71 -8.74
N ASN A 188 -8.12 9.72 -7.94
CA ASN A 188 -7.03 9.63 -6.98
C ASN A 188 -7.41 10.36 -5.69
N PHE A 189 -8.02 9.61 -4.78
CA PHE A 189 -8.48 10.11 -3.50
C PHE A 189 -7.32 10.28 -2.52
N THR A 190 -6.28 9.45 -2.61
CA THR A 190 -5.05 9.59 -1.82
C THR A 190 -4.44 10.98 -1.99
N THR A 191 -4.29 11.45 -3.23
CA THR A 191 -3.72 12.78 -3.52
C THR A 191 -4.62 13.90 -3.02
N PHE A 192 -5.94 13.78 -3.19
CA PHE A 192 -6.90 14.73 -2.62
C PHE A 192 -6.76 14.82 -1.08
N PHE A 193 -6.68 13.68 -0.40
CA PHE A 193 -6.46 13.63 1.05
C PHE A 193 -5.14 14.32 1.45
N ILE A 194 -4.03 14.01 0.78
CA ILE A 194 -2.72 14.62 1.07
C ILE A 194 -2.77 16.14 0.88
N ASP A 195 -3.47 16.61 -0.16
CA ASP A 195 -3.62 18.03 -0.45
C ASP A 195 -4.47 18.77 0.59
N CYS A 196 -5.54 18.14 1.08
CA CYS A 196 -6.31 18.64 2.22
C CYS A 196 -5.44 18.72 3.48
N MET A 197 -4.61 17.70 3.74
CA MET A 197 -3.69 17.72 4.88
C MET A 197 -2.60 18.80 4.72
N ALA A 198 -2.20 19.10 3.49
CA ALA A 198 -1.27 20.20 3.21
C ALA A 198 -1.92 21.58 3.43
N LEU A 199 -3.19 21.73 3.03
CA LEU A 199 -3.99 22.94 3.32
C LEU A 199 -4.06 23.21 4.83
N LEU A 200 -4.23 22.16 5.65
CA LEU A 200 -4.24 22.24 7.12
C LEU A 200 -2.83 22.41 7.75
N GLY A 201 -1.77 22.54 6.95
CA GLY A 201 -0.39 22.68 7.44
C GLY A 201 0.21 21.38 8.02
N LEU A 202 -0.46 20.23 7.85
CA LEU A 202 -0.02 18.93 8.36
C LEU A 202 0.94 18.20 7.41
N ALA A 203 0.89 18.52 6.11
CA ALA A 203 1.80 18.02 5.07
C ALA A 203 2.45 19.17 4.29
N TYR A 204 3.67 18.96 3.79
CA TYR A 204 4.43 19.92 2.98
C TYR A 204 5.52 19.17 2.19
N ASP A 205 6.31 19.87 1.36
CA ASP A 205 7.32 19.28 0.45
C ASP A 205 6.74 18.19 -0.47
N ARG A 206 5.54 18.45 -1.02
CA ARG A 206 4.91 17.57 -2.00
C ARG A 206 5.70 17.66 -3.31
N LYS A 207 6.45 16.60 -3.63
CA LYS A 207 7.27 16.52 -4.83
C LYS A 207 6.41 16.12 -6.03
N ARG A 208 6.47 16.90 -7.11
CA ARG A 208 5.74 16.66 -8.35
C ARG A 208 6.68 16.70 -9.53
N VAL A 209 6.55 15.74 -10.43
CA VAL A 209 7.24 15.71 -11.72
C VAL A 209 6.78 16.90 -12.56
N SER A 210 7.72 17.58 -13.22
CA SER A 210 7.40 18.65 -14.15
C SER A 210 6.70 18.12 -15.39
N LYS A 211 5.79 18.90 -15.99
CA LYS A 211 5.11 18.54 -17.24
C LYS A 211 6.03 18.28 -18.44
N ALA A 212 7.29 18.71 -18.37
CA ALA A 212 8.28 18.57 -19.43
C ALA A 212 9.07 17.24 -19.39
N ALA A 213 8.86 16.42 -18.35
CA ALA A 213 9.54 15.15 -18.15
C ALA A 213 8.87 13.99 -18.92
#